data_AF-A0A356W3H5-F1
#
_entry.id   AF-A0A356W3H5-F1
#
_cell.length_a   1.000
_cell.length_b   1.000
_cell.length_c   1.000
_cell.angle_alpha   90.00
_cell.angle_beta   90.00
_cell.angle_gamma   90.00
#
_symmetry.space_group_name_H-M   'P 1'
#
loop_
_entity.id
_entity.type
_entity.pdbx_description
1 polymer ?
#
loop_
_entity_poly.entity_id
_entity_poly.type
_entity_poly.pdbx_seq_one_letter_code
_entity_poly.pdbx_strand_id
1 'polypeptide(L)'
;MDALIFDCDGVLVDSETISIAVEREMLSGWGLDYPFETFVSRFVGLHNRDFHAALAADAISNGRPLPEDFADQLQAQIWRRFET
;
A
#
# COMPACT_ATOMS: atom_id res chain seq x y z
N MET A 1 5.98 34.81 15.96
CA MET A 1 4.76 34.03 15.69
C MET A 1 5.10 33.14 14.53
N ASP A 2 5.70 31.98 14.83
CA ASP A 2 6.00 30.94 13.85
C ASP A 2 6.07 29.64 14.65
N ALA A 3 4.90 29.10 14.97
CA ALA A 3 4.77 27.71 15.36
C ALA A 3 4.48 26.95 14.08
N LEU A 4 5.53 26.72 13.29
CA LEU A 4 5.49 25.69 12.26
C LEU A 4 5.64 24.37 13.03
N ILE A 5 4.51 23.70 13.25
CA ILE A 5 4.51 22.35 13.81
C ILE A 5 5.11 21.46 12.73
N PHE A 6 6.40 21.18 12.84
CA PHE A 6 6.99 19.99 12.24
C PHE A 6 6.56 18.81 13.10
N ASP A 7 5.58 18.06 12.61
CA ASP A 7 5.45 16.65 12.95
C ASP A 7 6.56 15.92 12.18
N CYS A 8 7.76 15.92 12.75
CA CYS A 8 8.84 15.02 12.34
C CYS A 8 8.84 13.84 13.32
N ASP A 9 7.81 12.99 13.25
CA ASP A 9 7.97 11.62 13.69
C ASP A 9 8.90 10.92 12.68
N GLY A 10 10.19 10.96 12.98
CA GLY A 10 11.28 10.33 12.20
C GLY A 10 11.24 8.80 12.19
N VAL A 11 10.06 8.19 12.37
CA VAL A 11 9.79 6.74 12.33
C VAL A 11 8.94 6.37 11.10
N LEU A 12 8.44 7.36 10.34
CA LEU A 12 7.57 7.17 9.16
C LEU A 12 8.28 6.60 7.92
N VAL A 13 9.60 6.83 7.76
CA VAL A 13 10.36 6.33 6.60
C VAL A 13 10.43 4.80 6.54
N ASP A 14 10.49 4.13 7.69
CA ASP A 14 10.49 2.67 7.74
C ASP A 14 9.07 2.13 7.53
N SER A 15 8.08 2.83 8.10
CA SER A 15 6.67 2.43 8.06
C SER A 15 6.06 2.40 6.66
N GLU A 16 6.37 3.39 5.82
CA GLU A 16 5.93 3.38 4.43
C GLU A 16 6.65 2.28 3.64
N THR A 17 7.95 2.08 3.88
CA THR A 17 8.73 1.06 3.18
C THR A 17 8.24 -0.37 3.52
N ILE A 18 7.93 -0.64 4.79
CA ILE A 18 7.34 -1.90 5.24
C ILE A 18 5.95 -2.10 4.61
N SER A 19 5.11 -1.07 4.63
CA SER A 19 3.76 -1.15 4.04
C SER A 19 3.85 -1.46 2.54
N ILE A 20 4.67 -0.71 1.80
CA ILE A 20 4.88 -0.91 0.35
C ILE A 20 5.43 -2.32 0.06
N ALA A 21 6.32 -2.84 0.89
CA ALA A 21 6.85 -4.19 0.74
C ALA A 21 5.76 -5.26 0.91
N VAL A 22 4.91 -5.13 1.93
CA VAL A 22 3.79 -6.05 2.19
C VAL A 22 2.74 -5.95 1.08
N GLU A 23 2.38 -4.73 0.67
CA GLU A 23 1.45 -4.46 -0.42
C GLU A 23 1.91 -5.15 -1.70
N ARG A 24 3.17 -4.93 -2.09
CA ARG A 24 3.74 -5.53 -3.30
C ARG A 24 3.87 -7.05 -3.19
N GLU A 25 4.24 -7.57 -2.02
CA GLU A 25 4.31 -9.02 -1.76
C GLU A 25 2.94 -9.69 -1.94
N MET A 26 1.90 -9.11 -1.33
CA MET A 26 0.53 -9.61 -1.49
C MET A 26 0.05 -9.50 -2.94
N LEU A 27 0.25 -8.35 -3.59
CA LEU A 27 -0.18 -8.10 -4.97
C LEU A 27 0.51 -9.04 -5.97
N SER A 28 1.80 -9.31 -5.78
CA SER A 28 2.55 -10.27 -6.61
C SER A 28 1.93 -11.68 -6.54
N GLY A 29 1.44 -12.10 -5.36
CA GLY A 29 0.69 -13.36 -5.20
C GLY A 29 -0.61 -13.43 -6.01
N TRP A 30 -1.22 -12.29 -6.32
CA TRP A 30 -2.40 -12.19 -7.17
C TRP A 30 -2.07 -12.04 -8.67
N GLY A 31 -0.79 -11.96 -9.03
CA GLY A 31 -0.32 -11.74 -10.40
C GLY A 31 -0.20 -10.25 -10.77
N LEU A 32 -0.28 -9.35 -9.78
CA LEU A 32 -0.08 -7.93 -9.95
C LEU A 32 1.34 -7.57 -9.52
N ASP A 33 2.28 -7.70 -10.45
CA ASP A 33 3.67 -7.34 -10.21
C ASP A 33 3.92 -5.88 -10.60
N TYR A 34 4.26 -5.06 -9.60
CA TYR A 34 4.62 -3.66 -9.80
C TYR A 34 6.09 -3.45 -9.40
N PRO A 35 6.92 -2.88 -10.30
CA PRO A 35 8.25 -2.43 -9.92
C PRO A 35 8.13 -1.31 -8.89
N PHE A 36 9.05 -1.29 -7.92
CA PHE A 36 8.99 -0.41 -6.74
C PHE A 36 8.75 1.05 -7.12
N GLU A 37 9.53 1.57 -8.08
CA GLU A 37 9.43 2.97 -8.51
C GLU A 37 8.07 3.31 -9.11
N THR A 38 7.49 2.40 -9.89
CA THR A 38 6.14 2.56 -10.45
C THR A 38 5.08 2.46 -9.36
N PHE A 39 5.24 1.53 -8.41
CA PHE A 39 4.30 1.39 -7.30
C PHE A 39 4.27 2.68 -6.47
N VAL A 40 5.44 3.17 -6.08
CA VAL A 40 5.57 4.43 -5.33
C VAL A 40 4.97 5.58 -6.13
N SER A 41 5.38 5.78 -7.38
CA SER A 41 4.88 6.91 -8.18
C SER A 41 3.37 6.86 -8.46
N ARG A 42 2.75 5.67 -8.46
CA ARG A 42 1.35 5.49 -8.86
C ARG A 42 0.41 5.38 -7.66
N PHE A 43 0.89 4.85 -6.54
CA PHE A 43 0.07 4.49 -5.39
C PHE A 43 0.45 5.24 -4.10
N VAL A 44 1.73 5.59 -3.89
CA VAL A 44 2.13 6.34 -2.70
C VAL A 44 1.57 7.76 -2.77
N GLY A 45 0.92 8.19 -1.69
CA GLY A 45 0.21 9.46 -1.61
C GLY A 45 -1.24 9.42 -2.10
N LEU A 46 -1.73 8.30 -2.65
CA LEU A 46 -3.16 8.13 -2.91
C LEU A 46 -3.92 7.90 -1.62
N HIS A 47 -5.20 8.30 -1.61
CA HIS A 47 -6.12 7.90 -0.57
C HIS A 47 -6.36 6.39 -0.66
N ASN A 48 -6.52 5.70 0.48
CA ASN A 48 -6.75 4.24 0.51
C ASN A 48 -7.87 3.80 -0.45
N ARG A 49 -8.95 4.59 -0.56
CA ARG A 49 -10.06 4.30 -1.49
C ARG A 49 -9.60 4.28 -2.95
N ASP A 50 -8.83 5.28 -3.38
CA ASP A 50 -8.36 5.41 -4.76
C ASP A 50 -7.30 4.33 -5.07
N PHE A 51 -6.45 4.01 -4.09
CA PHE A 51 -5.53 2.88 -4.15
C PHE A 51 -6.25 1.56 -4.41
N HIS A 52 -7.22 1.20 -3.57
CA HIS A 52 -7.97 -0.05 -3.73
C HIS A 52 -8.78 -0.08 -5.03
N ALA A 53 -9.34 1.05 -5.47
CA ALA A 53 -10.06 1.13 -6.74
C ALA A 53 -9.13 0.88 -7.94
N ALA A 54 -7.92 1.47 -7.93
CA ALA A 54 -6.92 1.26 -8.98
C ALA A 54 -6.43 -0.20 -9.02
N LEU A 55 -6.18 -0.81 -7.86
CA LEU A 55 -5.82 -2.22 -7.77
C LEU A 55 -6.93 -3.14 -8.28
N ALA A 56 -8.18 -2.90 -7.88
CA ALA A 56 -9.31 -3.69 -8.34
C ALA A 56 -9.45 -3.62 -9.87
N ALA A 57 -9.26 -2.43 -10.46
CA ALA A 57 -9.27 -2.26 -11.90
C ALA A 57 -8.14 -3.04 -12.60
N ASP A 58 -6.91 -2.96 -12.09
CA ASP A 58 -5.78 -3.73 -12.64
C ASP A 58 -6.01 -5.25 -12.49
N ALA A 59 -6.59 -5.70 -11.38
CA ALA A 59 -6.88 -7.10 -11.12
C ALA A 59 -7.93 -7.67 -12.08
N ILE A 60 -9.00 -6.90 -12.35
CA ILE A 60 -10.02 -7.24 -13.36
C ILE A 60 -9.38 -7.34 -14.75
N SER A 61 -8.48 -6.40 -15.10
CA SER A 61 -7.76 -6.42 -16.38
C SER A 61 -6.86 -7.66 -16.54
N ASN A 62 -6.27 -8.12 -15.44
CA ASN A 62 -5.47 -9.35 -15.38
C ASN A 62 -6.32 -10.64 -15.29
N GLY A 63 -7.66 -10.53 -15.34
CA GLY A 63 -8.57 -11.67 -15.27
C GLY A 63 -8.63 -12.35 -13.89
N ARG A 64 -8.13 -11.68 -12.85
CA ARG A 64 -8.09 -12.16 -11.47
C ARG A 64 -8.64 -11.07 -10.55
N PRO A 65 -9.97 -10.98 -10.34
CA PRO A 65 -10.53 -9.98 -9.45
C PRO A 65 -10.03 -10.21 -8.01
N LEU A 66 -9.68 -9.12 -7.32
CA LEU A 66 -9.36 -9.16 -5.90
C LEU A 66 -10.63 -9.47 -5.08
N PRO A 67 -10.52 -10.23 -3.99
CA PRO A 67 -11.65 -10.47 -3.09
C PRO A 67 -12.09 -9.17 -2.39
N GLU A 68 -13.35 -9.13 -1.96
CA GLU A 68 -13.91 -7.98 -1.22
C GLU A 68 -13.15 -7.71 0.09
N ASP A 69 -12.67 -8.76 0.75
CA ASP A 69 -11.85 -8.67 1.97
C ASP A 69 -10.37 -8.40 1.70
N PHE A 70 -9.94 -8.18 0.45
CA PHE A 70 -8.52 -7.98 0.14
C PHE A 70 -7.92 -6.79 0.89
N ALA A 71 -8.66 -5.69 0.97
CA ALA A 71 -8.24 -4.49 1.70
C ALA A 71 -8.04 -4.77 3.19
N ASP A 72 -8.96 -5.53 3.80
CA ASP A 72 -8.86 -5.95 5.20
C ASP A 72 -7.66 -6.86 5.44
N GLN A 73 -7.46 -7.86 4.56
CA GLN A 73 -6.32 -8.77 4.64
C GLN A 73 -4.99 -8.02 4.51
N LEU A 74 -4.91 -7.07 3.58
CA LEU A 74 -3.72 -6.25 3.39
C LEU A 74 -3.44 -5.39 4.62
N GLN A 75 -4.46 -4.70 5.13
CA GLN A 75 -4.33 -3.91 6.35
C GLN A 75 -3.87 -4.78 7.52
N ALA A 76 -4.43 -5.98 7.69
CA ALA A 76 -4.04 -6.92 8.74
C ALA A 76 -2.59 -7.42 8.60
N GLN A 77 -2.08 -7.60 7.38
CA GLN A 77 -0.68 -7.99 7.14
C GLN A 77 0.28 -6.84 7.44
N ILE A 78 -0.09 -5.61 7.07
CA ILE A 78 0.68 -4.41 7.40
C ILE A 78 0.77 -4.25 8.92
N TRP A 79 -0.35 -4.35 9.64
CA TRP A 79 -0.37 -4.30 11.11
C TRP A 79 0.51 -5.36 11.76
N ARG A 80 0.47 -6.62 11.27
CA ARG A 80 1.35 -7.68 11.80
C ARG A 80 2.83 -7.35 11.71
N ARG A 81 3.26 -6.68 10.64
CA ARG A 81 4.68 -6.31 10.46
C ARG A 81 5.09 -5.15 11.36
N PHE A 82 4.17 -4.29 11.78
CA PHE A 82 4.41 -3.23 12.75
C PHE A 82 4.51 -3.73 14.19
N GLU A 83 3.85 -4.84 14.52
CA GLU A 83 3.85 -5.43 15.86
C GLU A 83 5.05 -6.37 16.14
N THR A 84 5.99 -6.52 15.19
CA THR A 84 7.17 -7.41 15.30
C THR A 84 8.45 -6.61 15.45
#